data_AF-A0A6A5SSR0-F1
#
_entry.id   AF-A0A6A5SSR0-F1
#
_cell.length_a   1.000
_cell.length_b   1.000
_cell.length_c   1.000
_cell.angle_alpha   90.00
_cell.angle_beta   90.00
_cell.angle_gamma   90.00
#
_symmetry.space_group_name_H-M   'P 1'
#
loop_
_entity.id
_entity.type
_entity.pdbx_description
1 polymer ?
#
loop_
_entity_poly.entity_id
_entity_poly.type
_entity_poly.pdbx_seq_one_letter_code
_entity_poly.pdbx_strand_id
1 'polypeptide(L)'
;MSLNDTIEGLEESNAIEMKFVKNFKAGLNSIADGMMEECLNRKGVLKELKDKLQPEIPATVAAINSSEKAGVIGWMELYIRLCEDAIAEIKGEDDLEKERAEKEHSREIHAIETTLQKRAEQRSRVENMRETLERLCDPESSIREELWKFSKDELTCVRKEEEALENQIARCEERFLRRTSGAEKESMKRTKRMKRYKRVVQHVKKHAENEGIILGAV
;
A
#
# COMPACT_ATOMS: atom_id res chain seq x y z
N MET A 1 79.02 -25.57 -78.93
CA MET A 1 77.64 -25.20 -78.60
C MET A 1 77.22 -24.19 -79.66
N SER A 2 76.30 -24.56 -80.56
CA SER A 2 75.95 -23.72 -81.69
C SER A 2 74.96 -22.63 -81.25
N LEU A 3 74.96 -21.49 -81.95
CA LEU A 3 74.02 -20.40 -81.68
C LEU A 3 72.57 -20.86 -81.83
N ASN A 4 72.32 -21.80 -82.76
CA ASN A 4 71.00 -22.37 -83.02
C ASN A 4 70.49 -23.21 -81.83
N ASP A 5 71.35 -24.02 -81.22
CA ASP A 5 70.99 -24.86 -80.06
C ASP A 5 70.60 -23.97 -78.85
N THR A 6 71.20 -22.77 -78.77
CA THR A 6 70.94 -21.81 -77.68
C THR A 6 69.63 -21.04 -77.92
N ILE A 7 69.30 -20.75 -79.18
CA ILE A 7 68.02 -20.12 -79.57
C ILE A 7 66.86 -21.11 -79.38
N GLU A 8 67.00 -22.37 -79.81
CA GLU A 8 65.97 -23.41 -79.61
C GLU A 8 65.70 -23.65 -78.12
N GLY A 9 66.74 -23.71 -77.28
CA GLY A 9 66.57 -23.85 -75.83
C GLY A 9 65.85 -22.66 -75.17
N LEU A 10 66.06 -21.44 -75.67
CA LEU A 10 65.32 -20.25 -75.22
C LEU A 10 63.86 -20.27 -75.66
N GLU A 11 63.58 -20.73 -76.89
CA GLU A 11 62.21 -20.88 -77.40
C GLU A 11 61.43 -21.95 -76.64
N GLU A 12 62.04 -23.09 -76.33
CA GLU A 12 61.44 -24.13 -75.50
C GLU A 12 61.19 -23.66 -74.06
N SER A 13 62.16 -22.97 -73.45
CA SER A 13 61.99 -22.37 -72.12
C SER A 13 60.84 -21.37 -72.09
N ASN A 14 60.77 -20.48 -73.09
CA ASN A 14 59.69 -19.51 -73.22
C ASN A 14 58.33 -20.20 -73.46
N ALA A 15 58.29 -21.29 -74.23
CA ALA A 15 57.07 -22.07 -74.43
C ALA A 15 56.59 -22.74 -73.12
N ILE A 16 57.51 -23.26 -72.31
CA ILE A 16 57.20 -23.83 -70.99
C ILE A 16 56.69 -22.75 -70.04
N GLU A 17 57.36 -21.60 -69.96
CA GLU A 17 56.92 -20.46 -69.14
C GLU A 17 55.55 -19.96 -69.57
N MET A 18 55.30 -19.81 -70.88
CA MET A 18 53.99 -19.40 -71.40
C MET A 18 52.89 -20.44 -71.11
N LYS A 19 53.21 -21.74 -71.14
CA LYS A 19 52.27 -22.81 -70.75
C LYS A 19 51.99 -22.77 -69.24
N PHE A 20 53.00 -22.51 -68.42
CA PHE A 20 52.83 -22.32 -66.97
C PHE A 20 51.94 -21.11 -66.67
N VAL A 21 52.19 -19.96 -67.30
CA VAL A 21 51.37 -18.75 -67.14
C VAL A 21 49.93 -18.98 -67.57
N LYS A 22 49.70 -19.71 -68.68
CA LYS A 22 48.34 -20.08 -69.13
C LYS A 22 47.63 -20.97 -68.11
N ASN A 23 48.30 -21.99 -67.59
CA ASN A 23 47.73 -22.90 -66.60
C ASN A 23 47.49 -22.19 -65.26
N PHE A 24 48.41 -21.33 -64.84
CA PHE A 24 48.28 -20.53 -63.62
C PHE A 24 47.09 -19.57 -63.71
N LYS A 25 46.94 -18.88 -64.85
CA LYS A 25 45.78 -18.02 -65.12
C LYS A 25 44.47 -18.82 -65.11
N ALA A 26 44.44 -20.00 -65.71
CA ALA A 26 43.26 -20.88 -65.68
C ALA A 26 42.91 -21.33 -64.25
N GLY A 27 43.92 -21.69 -63.45
CA GLY A 27 43.74 -22.04 -62.04
C GLY A 27 43.20 -20.88 -61.20
N LEU A 28 43.74 -19.67 -61.38
CA LEU A 28 43.25 -18.47 -60.70
C LEU A 28 41.80 -18.12 -61.08
N ASN A 29 41.44 -18.25 -62.37
CA ASN A 29 40.07 -18.02 -62.82
C ASN A 29 39.11 -19.04 -62.17
N SER A 30 39.48 -20.32 -62.12
CA SER A 30 38.66 -21.34 -61.47
C SER A 30 38.45 -21.09 -59.98
N ILE A 31 39.46 -20.57 -59.27
CA ILE A 31 39.33 -20.18 -57.86
C ILE A 31 38.38 -18.98 -57.72
N ALA A 32 38.54 -17.97 -58.58
CA ALA A 32 37.69 -16.78 -58.57
C ALA A 32 36.21 -17.12 -58.85
N ASP A 33 35.95 -18.02 -59.80
CA ASP A 33 34.61 -18.50 -60.13
C ASP A 33 34.00 -19.27 -58.95
N GLY A 34 34.76 -20.17 -58.31
CA GLY A 34 34.31 -20.89 -57.11
C GLY A 34 34.00 -19.97 -55.92
N MET A 35 34.82 -18.93 -55.71
CA MET A 35 34.56 -17.92 -54.67
C MET A 35 33.31 -17.08 -54.97
N MET A 36 33.07 -16.73 -56.24
CA MET A 36 31.86 -16.01 -56.65
C MET A 36 30.61 -16.87 -56.46
N GLU A 37 30.64 -18.14 -56.84
CA GLU A 37 29.54 -19.07 -56.66
C GLU A 37 29.19 -19.27 -55.19
N GLU A 38 30.20 -19.43 -54.32
CA GLU A 38 29.98 -19.54 -52.88
C GLU A 38 29.38 -18.26 -52.28
N CYS A 39 29.83 -17.08 -52.74
CA CYS A 39 29.24 -15.80 -52.33
C CYS A 39 27.77 -15.66 -52.77
N LEU A 40 27.43 -16.08 -53.98
CA LEU A 40 26.06 -16.07 -54.50
C LEU A 40 25.16 -17.03 -53.71
N ASN A 41 25.66 -18.24 -53.41
CA ASN A 41 24.94 -19.22 -52.60
C ASN A 41 24.68 -18.71 -51.18
N ARG A 42 25.70 -18.15 -50.52
CA ARG A 42 25.55 -17.54 -49.18
C ARG A 42 24.57 -16.37 -49.20
N LYS A 43 24.60 -15.53 -50.24
CA LYS A 43 23.63 -14.44 -50.42
C LYS A 43 22.20 -14.95 -50.61
N GLY A 44 22.02 -16.07 -51.34
CA GLY A 44 20.73 -16.75 -51.49
C GLY A 44 20.18 -17.26 -50.15
N VAL A 45 21.00 -17.96 -49.37
CA VAL A 45 20.63 -18.48 -48.05
C VAL A 45 20.28 -17.37 -47.06
N LEU A 46 21.05 -16.27 -47.05
CA LEU A 46 20.75 -15.10 -46.23
C LEU A 46 19.44 -14.43 -46.63
N LYS A 47 19.13 -14.40 -47.92
CA LYS A 47 17.84 -13.90 -48.42
C LYS A 47 16.69 -14.79 -47.97
N GLU A 48 16.80 -16.11 -48.09
CA GLU A 48 15.77 -17.03 -47.60
C GLU A 48 15.54 -16.94 -46.10
N LEU A 49 16.61 -16.85 -45.31
CA LEU A 49 16.53 -16.67 -43.85
C LEU A 49 15.83 -15.35 -43.51
N LYS A 50 16.17 -14.27 -44.21
CA LYS A 50 15.49 -12.98 -44.05
C LYS A 50 14.02 -13.08 -44.42
N ASP A 51 13.68 -13.67 -45.56
CA ASP A 51 12.31 -13.80 -46.05
C ASP A 51 11.44 -14.69 -45.12
N LYS A 52 12.04 -15.66 -44.41
CA LYS A 52 11.38 -16.47 -43.37
C LYS A 52 11.20 -15.74 -42.03
N LEU A 53 12.20 -14.99 -41.58
CA LEU A 53 12.17 -14.29 -40.29
C LEU A 53 11.35 -12.99 -40.33
N GLN A 54 11.35 -12.29 -41.47
CA GLN A 54 10.69 -11.00 -41.63
C GLN A 54 9.18 -11.00 -41.36
N PRO A 55 8.39 -12.05 -41.69
CA PRO A 55 6.99 -12.16 -41.28
C PRO A 55 6.78 -12.62 -39.82
N GLU A 56 7.76 -13.27 -39.18
CA GLU A 56 7.66 -13.72 -37.78
C GLU A 56 7.97 -12.61 -36.76
N ILE A 57 8.79 -11.63 -37.14
CA ILE A 57 9.16 -10.48 -36.30
C ILE A 57 7.92 -9.67 -35.84
N PRO A 58 6.98 -9.29 -36.73
CA PRO A 58 5.77 -8.57 -36.32
C PRO A 58 4.88 -9.36 -35.34
N ALA A 59 4.74 -10.67 -35.53
CA ALA A 59 3.94 -11.51 -34.65
C ALA A 59 4.57 -11.66 -33.26
N THR A 60 5.89 -11.80 -33.19
CA THR A 60 6.64 -11.90 -31.94
C THR A 60 6.60 -10.59 -31.16
N VAL A 61 6.78 -9.45 -31.85
CA VAL A 61 6.66 -8.11 -31.24
C VAL A 61 5.23 -7.84 -30.78
N ALA A 62 4.21 -8.23 -31.54
CA ALA A 62 2.82 -8.11 -31.14
C ALA A 62 2.49 -8.96 -29.90
N ALA A 63 3.05 -10.18 -29.79
CA ALA A 63 2.87 -11.04 -28.62
C ALA A 63 3.54 -10.47 -27.36
N ILE A 64 4.75 -9.93 -27.48
CA ILE A 64 5.45 -9.23 -26.37
C ILE A 64 4.63 -8.02 -25.91
N ASN A 65 4.20 -7.17 -26.85
CA ASN A 65 3.36 -6.00 -26.55
C ASN A 65 2.02 -6.40 -25.90
N SER A 66 1.42 -7.52 -26.29
CA SER A 66 0.18 -8.03 -25.70
C SER A 66 0.39 -8.53 -24.26
N SER A 67 1.51 -9.21 -23.98
CA SER A 67 1.87 -9.70 -22.65
C SER A 67 2.20 -8.55 -21.69
N GLU A 68 2.94 -7.55 -22.16
CA GLU A 68 3.24 -6.34 -21.39
C GLU A 68 1.98 -5.54 -21.10
N LYS A 69 1.08 -5.40 -22.08
CA LYS A 69 -0.22 -4.74 -21.90
C LYS A 69 -1.09 -5.48 -20.87
N ALA A 70 -1.13 -6.81 -20.89
CA ALA A 70 -1.83 -7.61 -19.88
C ALA A 70 -1.24 -7.42 -18.46
N GLY A 71 0.09 -7.37 -18.34
CA GLY A 71 0.77 -7.08 -17.07
C GLY A 71 0.43 -5.69 -16.52
N VAL A 72 0.44 -4.67 -17.38
CA VAL A 72 0.05 -3.29 -17.01
C VAL A 72 -1.41 -3.22 -16.56
N ILE A 73 -2.33 -3.89 -17.26
CA ILE A 73 -3.74 -3.98 -16.88
C ILE A 73 -3.87 -4.60 -15.48
N GLY A 74 -3.24 -5.75 -15.24
CA GLY A 74 -3.29 -6.42 -13.93
C GLY A 74 -2.74 -5.55 -12.80
N TRP A 75 -1.67 -4.80 -13.04
CA TRP A 75 -1.13 -3.82 -12.08
C TRP A 75 -2.10 -2.68 -11.80
N MET A 76 -2.73 -2.12 -12.83
CA MET A 76 -3.72 -1.04 -12.68
C MET A 76 -4.93 -1.50 -11.86
N GLU A 77 -5.48 -2.68 -12.16
CA GLU A 77 -6.61 -3.27 -11.44
C GLU A 77 -6.27 -3.57 -9.97
N LEU A 78 -5.11 -4.16 -9.72
CA LEU A 78 -4.62 -4.41 -8.36
C LEU A 78 -4.47 -3.10 -7.57
N TYR A 79 -3.91 -2.07 -8.19
CA TYR A 79 -3.67 -0.80 -7.52
C TYR A 79 -4.97 -0.04 -7.22
N ILE A 80 -5.96 -0.13 -8.11
CA ILE A 80 -7.33 0.36 -7.86
C ILE A 80 -7.94 -0.37 -6.67
N ARG A 81 -7.90 -1.71 -6.66
CA ARG A 81 -8.47 -2.53 -5.59
C ARG A 81 -7.83 -2.20 -4.24
N LEU A 82 -6.49 -2.13 -4.17
CA LEU A 82 -5.78 -1.74 -2.95
C LEU A 82 -6.19 -0.37 -2.43
N CYS A 83 -6.43 0.60 -3.32
CA CYS A 83 -6.92 1.91 -2.93
C CYS A 83 -8.37 1.87 -2.44
N GLU A 84 -9.24 1.09 -3.09
CA GLU A 84 -10.65 0.93 -2.71
C GLU A 84 -10.81 0.20 -1.38
N ASP A 85 -10.04 -0.87 -1.15
CA ASP A 85 -9.95 -1.59 0.13
C ASP A 85 -9.48 -0.66 1.26
N ALA A 86 -8.41 0.12 1.03
CA ALA A 86 -7.93 1.09 2.00
C ALA A 86 -8.95 2.19 2.30
N ILE A 87 -9.77 2.60 1.32
CA ILE A 87 -10.87 3.55 1.54
C ILE A 87 -11.97 2.92 2.41
N ALA A 88 -12.30 1.65 2.19
CA ALA A 88 -13.31 0.93 2.97
C ALA A 88 -12.85 0.72 4.42
N GLU A 89 -11.60 0.32 4.64
CA GLU A 89 -10.98 0.16 5.96
C GLU A 89 -11.04 1.47 6.75
N ILE A 90 -10.59 2.59 6.14
CA ILE A 90 -10.62 3.91 6.75
C ILE A 90 -12.03 4.31 7.24
N LYS A 91 -13.08 3.97 6.48
CA LYS A 91 -14.46 4.29 6.88
C LYS A 91 -14.91 3.48 8.08
N GLY A 92 -14.59 2.18 8.12
CA GLY A 92 -14.97 1.31 9.24
C GLY A 92 -14.28 1.68 10.55
N GLU A 93 -13.04 2.15 10.50
CA GLU A 93 -12.28 2.53 11.70
C GLU A 93 -12.82 3.79 12.40
N ASP A 94 -13.36 4.76 11.66
CA ASP A 94 -13.86 6.02 12.22
C ASP A 94 -15.15 5.79 13.05
N ASP A 95 -16.06 4.96 12.55
CA ASP A 95 -17.32 4.65 13.23
C ASP A 95 -17.08 3.87 14.55
N LEU A 96 -16.15 2.91 14.52
CA LEU A 96 -15.84 2.06 15.68
C LEU A 96 -15.15 2.81 16.84
N GLU A 97 -14.33 3.82 16.55
CA GLU A 97 -13.64 4.57 17.61
C GLU A 97 -14.59 5.54 18.32
N LYS A 98 -15.48 6.19 17.55
CA LYS A 98 -16.50 7.07 18.12
C LYS A 98 -17.46 6.31 19.03
N GLU A 99 -17.98 5.17 18.57
CA GLU A 99 -18.87 4.33 19.36
C GLU A 99 -18.18 3.83 20.64
N ARG A 100 -16.90 3.42 20.56
CA ARG A 100 -16.13 2.99 21.73
C ARG A 100 -15.96 4.10 22.77
N ALA A 101 -15.59 5.30 22.32
CA ALA A 101 -15.40 6.44 23.22
C ALA A 101 -16.71 6.82 23.94
N GLU A 102 -17.83 6.88 23.21
CA GLU A 102 -19.15 7.18 23.78
C GLU A 102 -19.58 6.13 24.79
N LYS A 103 -19.47 4.84 24.42
CA LYS A 103 -19.87 3.73 25.28
C LYS A 103 -19.06 3.66 26.58
N GLU A 104 -17.77 3.93 26.52
CA GLU A 104 -16.90 3.95 27.70
C GLU A 104 -17.24 5.13 28.61
N HIS A 105 -17.42 6.33 28.04
CA HIS A 105 -17.82 7.52 28.79
C HIS A 105 -19.18 7.34 29.47
N SER A 106 -20.20 6.87 28.75
CA SER A 106 -21.53 6.63 29.33
C SER A 106 -21.50 5.60 30.45
N ARG A 107 -20.69 4.53 30.33
CA ARG A 107 -20.54 3.54 31.40
C ARG A 107 -19.90 4.13 32.65
N GLU A 108 -18.84 4.93 32.48
CA GLU A 108 -18.13 5.53 33.61
C GLU A 108 -19.01 6.56 34.33
N ILE A 109 -19.68 7.44 33.59
CA ILE A 109 -20.64 8.42 34.14
C ILE A 109 -21.76 7.70 34.90
N HIS A 110 -22.38 6.69 34.29
CA HIS A 110 -23.46 5.94 34.93
C HIS A 110 -23.03 5.28 36.25
N ALA A 111 -21.80 4.74 36.31
CA ALA A 111 -21.26 4.16 37.53
C ALA A 111 -21.04 5.21 38.64
N ILE A 112 -20.58 6.41 38.27
CA ILE A 112 -20.40 7.53 39.20
C ILE A 112 -21.76 8.02 39.72
N GLU A 113 -22.73 8.24 38.82
CA GLU A 113 -24.10 8.66 39.18
C GLU A 113 -24.78 7.66 40.13
N THR A 114 -24.64 6.35 39.85
CA THR A 114 -25.14 5.29 40.73
C THR A 114 -24.51 5.38 42.12
N THR A 115 -23.23 5.74 42.20
CA THR A 115 -22.53 5.89 43.48
C THR A 115 -22.97 7.14 44.21
N LEU A 116 -23.15 8.26 43.51
CA LEU A 116 -23.70 9.50 44.07
C LEU A 116 -25.09 9.27 44.67
N GLN A 117 -25.96 8.54 43.97
CA GLN A 117 -27.29 8.20 44.49
C GLN A 117 -27.19 7.42 45.82
N LYS A 118 -26.29 6.42 45.90
CA LYS A 118 -26.07 5.67 47.15
C LYS A 118 -25.57 6.56 48.29
N ARG A 119 -24.74 7.57 47.99
CA ARG A 119 -24.26 8.53 48.99
C ARG A 119 -25.35 9.50 49.44
N ALA A 120 -26.21 9.95 48.53
CA ALA A 120 -27.40 10.73 48.89
C ALA A 120 -28.34 9.95 49.82
N GLU A 121 -28.57 8.65 49.53
CA GLU A 121 -29.35 7.76 50.40
C GLU A 121 -28.69 7.55 51.77
N GLN A 122 -27.35 7.40 51.82
CA GLN A 122 -26.61 7.30 53.06
C GLN A 122 -26.70 8.59 53.89
N ARG A 123 -26.53 9.75 53.25
CA ARG A 123 -26.68 11.06 53.89
C ARG A 123 -28.06 11.21 54.53
N SER A 124 -29.12 10.91 53.78
CA SER A 124 -30.49 10.97 54.30
C SER A 124 -30.70 10.04 55.50
N ARG A 125 -30.14 8.83 55.47
CA ARG A 125 -30.21 7.91 56.63
C ARG A 125 -29.53 8.48 57.87
N VAL A 126 -28.34 9.08 57.71
CA VAL A 126 -27.59 9.67 58.83
C VAL A 126 -28.30 10.91 59.37
N GLU A 127 -28.86 11.75 58.51
CA GLU A 127 -29.69 12.90 58.91
C GLU A 127 -30.92 12.44 59.71
N ASN A 128 -31.64 11.41 59.25
CA ASN A 128 -32.77 10.83 59.96
C ASN A 128 -32.37 10.23 61.33
N MET A 129 -31.23 9.54 61.40
CA MET A 129 -30.69 9.04 62.67
C MET A 129 -30.41 10.19 63.63
N ARG A 130 -29.80 11.27 63.13
CA ARG A 130 -29.48 12.46 63.92
C ARG A 130 -30.73 13.12 64.51
N GLU A 131 -31.76 13.34 63.68
CA GLU A 131 -33.05 13.89 64.14
C GLU A 131 -33.73 12.98 65.17
N THR A 132 -33.67 11.67 64.98
CA THR A 132 -34.27 10.69 65.90
C THR A 132 -33.56 10.74 67.25
N LEU A 133 -32.23 10.82 67.25
CA LEU A 133 -31.42 10.93 68.47
C LEU A 133 -31.69 12.24 69.23
N GLU A 134 -31.90 13.36 68.53
CA GLU A 134 -32.30 14.62 69.17
C GLU A 134 -33.62 14.53 69.93
N ARG A 135 -34.56 13.71 69.45
CA ARG A 135 -35.88 13.53 70.09
C ARG A 135 -35.85 12.55 71.26
N LEU A 136 -34.95 11.57 71.22
CA LEU A 136 -34.96 10.43 72.16
C LEU A 136 -33.92 10.56 73.29
N CYS A 137 -32.82 11.29 73.08
CA CYS A 137 -31.75 11.38 74.07
C CYS A 137 -31.93 12.57 75.02
N ASP A 138 -31.66 12.33 76.30
CA ASP A 138 -31.50 13.38 77.30
C ASP A 138 -30.43 14.39 76.82
N PRO A 139 -30.73 15.70 76.78
CA PRO A 139 -29.80 16.70 76.34
C PRO A 139 -28.45 16.71 77.05
N GLU A 140 -28.38 16.28 78.31
CA GLU A 140 -27.17 16.26 79.15
C GLU A 140 -26.41 14.91 79.11
N SER A 141 -26.90 13.93 78.35
CA SER A 141 -26.26 12.62 78.25
C SER A 141 -24.96 12.67 77.44
N SER A 142 -23.87 12.13 77.99
CA SER A 142 -22.60 11.96 77.27
C SER A 142 -22.72 11.09 76.02
N ILE A 143 -23.66 10.12 76.03
CA ILE A 143 -23.95 9.25 74.88
C ILE A 143 -24.50 10.08 73.70
N ARG A 144 -25.30 11.12 74.00
CA ARG A 144 -25.82 12.03 72.96
C ARG A 144 -24.69 12.75 72.25
N GLU A 145 -23.71 13.25 73.01
CA GLU A 145 -22.58 13.99 72.47
C GLU A 145 -21.70 13.10 71.57
N GLU A 146 -21.44 11.86 71.98
CA GLU A 146 -20.70 10.88 71.19
C GLU A 146 -21.42 10.53 69.87
N LEU A 147 -22.73 10.26 69.93
CA LEU A 147 -23.52 9.95 68.74
C LEU A 147 -23.68 11.15 67.80
N TRP A 148 -23.74 12.35 68.36
CA TRP A 148 -23.77 13.60 67.59
C TRP A 148 -22.46 13.81 66.83
N LYS A 149 -21.33 13.61 67.51
CA LYS A 149 -20.01 13.66 66.90
C LYS A 149 -19.88 12.62 65.79
N PHE A 150 -20.26 11.37 66.05
CA PHE A 150 -20.24 10.30 65.05
C PHE A 150 -21.06 10.66 63.81
N SER A 151 -22.30 11.15 63.99
CA SER A 151 -23.17 11.55 62.87
C SER A 151 -22.58 12.70 62.07
N LYS A 152 -21.94 13.67 62.73
CA LYS A 152 -21.27 14.80 62.06
C LYS A 152 -20.04 14.36 61.27
N ASP A 153 -19.24 13.46 61.83
CA ASP A 153 -18.06 12.91 61.16
C ASP A 153 -18.48 12.10 59.93
N GLU A 154 -19.53 11.28 60.05
CA GLU A 154 -20.11 10.52 58.94
C GLU A 154 -20.63 11.42 57.82
N LEU A 155 -21.43 12.45 58.15
CA LEU A 155 -21.89 13.43 57.16
C LEU A 155 -20.73 14.17 56.48
N THR A 156 -19.65 14.44 57.22
CA THR A 156 -18.45 15.06 56.66
C THR A 156 -17.73 14.12 55.70
N CYS A 157 -17.64 12.83 56.02
CA CYS A 157 -17.09 11.81 55.13
C CYS A 157 -17.93 11.69 53.85
N VAL A 158 -19.24 11.56 53.97
CA VAL A 158 -20.16 11.46 52.82
C VAL A 158 -20.03 12.68 51.91
N ARG A 159 -19.99 13.91 52.48
CA ARG A 159 -19.82 15.13 51.69
C ARG A 159 -18.49 15.14 50.92
N LYS A 160 -17.39 14.73 51.56
CA LYS A 160 -16.08 14.64 50.89
C LYS A 160 -16.07 13.62 49.76
N GLU A 161 -16.76 12.50 49.94
CA GLU A 161 -16.92 11.49 48.89
C GLU A 161 -17.77 12.00 47.73
N GLU A 162 -18.87 12.71 48.01
CA GLU A 162 -19.69 13.39 46.99
C GLU A 162 -18.86 14.40 46.19
N GLU A 163 -18.14 15.29 46.86
CA GLU A 163 -17.23 16.26 46.21
C GLU A 163 -16.16 15.54 45.35
N ALA A 164 -15.62 14.41 45.81
CA ALA A 164 -14.65 13.63 45.05
C ALA A 164 -15.28 13.00 43.79
N LEU A 165 -16.50 12.49 43.89
CA LEU A 165 -17.25 11.90 42.77
C LEU A 165 -17.65 12.97 41.74
N GLU A 166 -18.10 14.15 42.18
CA GLU A 166 -18.38 15.29 41.29
C GLU A 166 -17.12 15.74 40.54
N ASN A 167 -15.99 15.83 41.23
CA ASN A 167 -14.71 16.08 40.59
C ASN A 167 -14.31 14.97 39.61
N GLN A 168 -14.70 13.73 39.89
CA GLN A 168 -14.46 12.60 38.98
C GLN A 168 -15.31 12.73 37.70
N ILE A 169 -16.56 13.19 37.78
CA ILE A 169 -17.41 13.48 36.61
C ILE A 169 -16.69 14.47 35.68
N ALA A 170 -16.25 15.61 36.21
CA ALA A 170 -15.56 16.63 35.43
C ALA A 170 -14.29 16.09 34.75
N ARG A 171 -13.52 15.22 35.44
CA ARG A 171 -12.35 14.55 34.85
C ARG A 171 -12.72 13.53 33.79
N CYS A 172 -13.86 12.84 33.93
CA CYS A 172 -14.37 11.92 32.92
C CYS A 172 -14.78 12.67 31.65
N GLU A 173 -15.49 13.79 31.80
CA GLU A 173 -15.85 14.68 30.69
C GLU A 173 -14.61 15.22 29.99
N GLU A 174 -13.61 15.71 30.75
CA GLU A 174 -12.36 16.20 30.16
C GLU A 174 -11.63 15.10 29.37
N ARG A 175 -11.52 13.87 29.92
CA ARG A 175 -10.91 12.74 29.21
C ARG A 175 -11.68 12.37 27.95
N PHE A 176 -13.01 12.37 28.02
CA PHE A 176 -13.87 12.12 26.85
C PHE A 176 -13.65 13.18 25.77
N LEU A 177 -13.68 14.46 26.11
CA LEU A 177 -13.44 15.57 25.17
C LEU A 177 -12.05 15.51 24.54
N ARG A 178 -11.01 15.16 25.31
CA ARG A 178 -9.66 14.97 24.77
C ARG A 178 -9.61 13.82 23.78
N ARG A 179 -10.28 12.70 24.07
CA ARG A 179 -10.34 11.53 23.19
C ARG A 179 -11.11 11.83 21.91
N THR A 180 -12.28 12.45 21.99
CA THR A 180 -13.07 12.81 20.81
C THR A 180 -12.34 13.83 19.93
N SER A 181 -11.71 14.86 20.51
CA SER A 181 -10.87 15.79 19.75
C SER A 181 -9.66 15.11 19.10
N GLY A 182 -9.05 14.12 19.78
CA GLY A 182 -8.00 13.29 19.21
C GLY A 182 -8.49 12.46 18.02
N ALA A 183 -9.64 11.80 18.17
CA ALA A 183 -10.27 11.01 17.13
C ALA A 183 -10.67 11.88 15.92
N GLU A 184 -11.20 13.08 16.12
CA GLU A 184 -11.50 14.04 15.05
C GLU A 184 -10.24 14.44 14.26
N LYS A 185 -9.12 14.67 14.95
CA LYS A 185 -7.83 14.97 14.29
C LYS A 185 -7.35 13.81 13.43
N GLU A 186 -7.48 12.58 13.92
CA GLU A 186 -7.15 11.39 13.13
C GLU A 186 -8.13 11.18 11.97
N SER A 187 -9.43 11.37 12.17
CA SER A 187 -10.44 11.32 11.10
C SER A 187 -10.16 12.35 10.00
N MET A 188 -9.71 13.56 10.35
CA MET A 188 -9.25 14.54 9.36
C MET A 188 -8.04 14.05 8.55
N LYS A 189 -7.05 13.42 9.20
CA LYS A 189 -5.88 12.85 8.51
C LYS A 189 -6.29 11.70 7.59
N ARG A 190 -7.14 10.80 8.08
CA ARG A 190 -7.75 9.70 7.33
C ARG A 190 -8.55 10.20 6.13
N THR A 191 -9.37 11.24 6.29
CA THR A 191 -10.11 11.89 5.20
C THR A 191 -9.17 12.45 4.12
N LYS A 192 -8.06 13.10 4.52
CA LYS A 192 -7.03 13.57 3.56
C LYS A 192 -6.40 12.39 2.80
N ARG A 193 -6.12 11.27 3.49
CA ARG A 193 -5.60 10.04 2.88
C ARG A 193 -6.61 9.41 1.91
N MET A 194 -7.88 9.31 2.31
CA MET A 194 -8.98 8.85 1.45
C MET A 194 -9.09 9.70 0.17
N LYS A 195 -9.01 11.04 0.27
CA LYS A 195 -8.98 11.93 -0.90
C LYS A 195 -7.78 11.67 -1.81
N ARG A 196 -6.61 11.31 -1.26
CA ARG A 196 -5.45 10.91 -2.07
C ARG A 196 -5.71 9.62 -2.81
N TYR A 197 -6.21 8.57 -2.15
CA TYR A 197 -6.55 7.31 -2.79
C TYR A 197 -7.60 7.48 -3.90
N LYS A 198 -8.68 8.25 -3.65
CA LYS A 198 -9.67 8.57 -4.68
C LYS A 198 -9.05 9.23 -5.91
N ARG A 199 -8.13 10.18 -5.72
CA ARG A 199 -7.43 10.83 -6.84
C ARG A 199 -6.52 9.86 -7.60
N VAL A 200 -5.85 8.95 -6.89
CA VAL A 200 -5.04 7.90 -7.52
C VAL A 200 -5.92 6.99 -8.38
N VAL A 201 -7.03 6.49 -7.84
CA VAL A 201 -7.98 5.66 -8.60
C VAL A 201 -8.49 6.40 -9.84
N GLN A 202 -8.91 7.66 -9.69
CA GLN A 202 -9.35 8.49 -10.83
C GLN A 202 -8.25 8.67 -11.89
N HIS A 203 -7.01 8.88 -11.45
CA HIS A 203 -5.88 9.07 -12.37
C HIS A 203 -5.54 7.78 -13.13
N VAL A 204 -5.53 6.63 -12.44
CA VAL A 204 -5.32 5.31 -13.07
C VAL A 204 -6.44 5.01 -14.06
N LYS A 205 -7.71 5.20 -13.67
CA LYS A 205 -8.86 4.99 -14.57
C LYS A 205 -8.78 5.90 -15.80
N LYS A 206 -8.47 7.19 -15.62
CA LYS A 206 -8.30 8.14 -16.74
C LYS A 206 -7.12 7.78 -17.65
N HIS A 207 -6.00 7.33 -17.09
CA HIS A 207 -4.86 6.89 -17.90
C HIS A 207 -5.22 5.65 -18.72
N ALA A 208 -5.91 4.67 -18.13
CA ALA A 208 -6.40 3.51 -18.85
C ALA A 208 -7.35 3.89 -19.99
N GLU A 209 -8.30 4.80 -19.75
CA GLU A 209 -9.19 5.33 -20.80
C GLU A 209 -8.42 5.97 -21.96
N ASN A 210 -7.40 6.80 -21.65
CA ASN A 210 -6.57 7.45 -22.68
C ASN A 210 -5.77 6.43 -23.52
N GLU A 211 -5.36 5.31 -22.93
CA GLU A 211 -4.62 4.23 -23.61
C GLU A 211 -5.55 3.19 -24.29
N GLY A 212 -6.87 3.42 -24.27
CA GLY A 212 -7.85 2.48 -24.80
C GLY A 212 -7.87 1.13 -24.06
N ILE A 213 -7.50 1.16 -22.77
CA ILE A 213 -7.49 0.00 -21.88
C ILE A 213 -8.85 -0.09 -21.17
N ILE A 214 -9.53 -1.22 -21.33
CA ILE A 214 -10.74 -1.54 -20.58
C ILE A 214 -10.31 -2.19 -19.27
N LEU A 215 -10.44 -1.46 -18.16
CA LEU A 215 -10.29 -2.03 -16.82
C LEU A 215 -11.57 -2.77 -16.44
N GLY A 216 -11.44 -3.97 -15.89
CA GLY A 216 -12.58 -4.76 -15.44
C GLY A 216 -13.42 -4.01 -14.41
N ALA A 217 -14.74 -3.99 -14.60
CA ALA A 217 -15.68 -3.54 -13.58
C ALA A 217 -15.59 -4.50 -12.39
N VAL A 218 -14.90 -4.07 -11.33
CA VAL A 218 -15.00 -4.67 -10.00
C VAL A 218 -16.10 -3.94 -9.24
#